data_AF-A0A0H1AUN5-F1
#
_entry.id   AF-A0A0H1AUN5-F1
#
_cell.length_a   1.000
_cell.length_b   1.000
_cell.length_c   1.000
_cell.angle_alpha   90.00
_cell.angle_beta   90.00
_cell.angle_gamma   90.00
#
_symmetry.space_group_name_H-M   'P 1'
#
loop_
_entity.id
_entity.type
_entity.pdbx_description
1 polymer ?
#
loop_
_entity_poly.entity_id
_entity_poly.type
_entity_poly.pdbx_seq_one_letter_code
_entity_poly.pdbx_strand_id
1 'polypeptide(L)'
;MTINKALLALAMGVALAACSNADQANSSAEGAAEAAADAQVASDQTTDPAVTETAQTAADDAAAAADAAAEAAADAAAAGTDAAAEHAADAADHAETKAEDAKDAAEDVAP
;
A
#
# COMPACT_ATOMS: atom_id res chain seq x y z
N MET A 1 7.53 5.04 15.64
CA MET A 1 6.10 5.30 15.96
C MET A 1 5.84 6.81 15.94
N THR A 2 4.72 7.22 15.32
CA THR A 2 3.98 8.51 15.42
C THR A 2 4.08 9.60 14.34
N ILE A 3 4.75 9.42 13.20
CA ILE A 3 4.73 10.45 12.12
C ILE A 3 3.59 10.27 11.10
N ASN A 4 3.13 9.04 10.84
CA ASN A 4 2.12 8.79 9.79
C ASN A 4 0.68 9.18 10.16
N LYS A 5 0.38 9.50 11.43
CA LYS A 5 -1.00 9.91 11.83
C LYS A 5 -1.28 11.40 11.64
N ALA A 6 -0.24 12.24 11.53
CA ALA A 6 -0.41 13.69 11.41
C ALA A 6 -0.68 14.12 9.96
N LEU A 7 -0.21 13.37 8.97
CA LEU A 7 -0.46 13.65 7.55
C LEU A 7 -1.86 13.20 7.11
N LEU A 8 -2.33 12.06 7.64
CA LEU A 8 -3.66 11.50 7.34
C LEU A 8 -4.81 12.46 7.71
N ALA A 9 -4.64 13.31 8.73
CA ALA A 9 -5.68 14.21 9.21
C ALA A 9 -5.81 15.51 8.39
N LEU A 10 -4.81 15.90 7.59
CA LEU A 10 -4.85 17.13 6.79
C LEU A 10 -5.51 16.92 5.42
N ALA A 11 -5.62 15.67 4.95
CA ALA A 11 -6.19 15.31 3.65
C ALA A 11 -7.73 15.37 3.60
N MET A 12 -8.43 15.38 4.74
CA MET A 12 -9.90 15.38 4.82
C MET A 12 -10.58 16.73 4.44
N GLY A 13 -9.81 17.70 3.91
CA GLY A 13 -10.22 19.10 3.85
C GLY A 13 -10.56 19.70 2.47
N VAL A 14 -10.32 19.03 1.34
CA VAL A 14 -10.48 19.68 0.01
C VAL A 14 -11.19 18.76 -1.00
N ALA A 15 -12.41 19.17 -1.38
CA ALA A 15 -13.13 18.89 -2.64
C ALA A 15 -14.00 17.62 -2.77
N LEU A 16 -15.27 17.80 -2.42
CA LEU A 16 -16.42 16.88 -2.50
C LEU A 16 -16.83 16.36 -3.92
N ALA A 17 -16.02 16.58 -4.96
CA ALA A 17 -16.22 16.05 -6.32
C ALA A 17 -15.07 15.15 -6.80
N ALA A 18 -13.92 15.20 -6.11
CA ALA A 18 -12.78 14.29 -6.23
C ALA A 18 -12.90 13.08 -5.27
N CYS A 19 -13.97 13.00 -4.48
CA CYS A 19 -14.17 11.95 -3.49
C CYS A 19 -14.09 10.54 -4.09
N SER A 20 -14.64 10.27 -5.28
CA SER A 20 -14.55 8.90 -5.86
C SER A 20 -13.10 8.43 -6.05
N ASN A 21 -12.22 9.30 -6.56
CA ASN A 21 -10.83 8.93 -6.84
C ASN A 21 -9.99 8.94 -5.57
N ALA A 22 -10.26 9.87 -4.65
CA ALA A 22 -9.60 9.90 -3.35
C ALA A 22 -10.03 8.73 -2.45
N ASP A 23 -11.31 8.36 -2.45
CA ASP A 23 -11.86 7.21 -1.74
C ASP A 23 -11.30 5.90 -2.34
N GLN A 24 -11.21 5.81 -3.67
CA GLN A 24 -10.56 4.67 -4.34
C GLN A 24 -9.08 4.57 -3.96
N ALA A 25 -8.32 5.66 -4.09
CA ALA A 25 -6.91 5.69 -3.73
C ALA A 25 -6.68 5.30 -2.26
N ASN A 26 -7.55 5.77 -1.35
CA ASN A 26 -7.48 5.41 0.06
C ASN A 26 -7.82 3.93 0.28
N SER A 27 -8.87 3.42 -0.36
CA SER A 27 -9.26 2.00 -0.27
C SER A 27 -8.13 1.08 -0.76
N SER A 28 -7.52 1.40 -1.91
CA SER A 28 -6.42 0.60 -2.45
C SER A 28 -5.14 0.74 -1.64
N ALA A 29 -4.84 1.92 -1.09
CA ALA A 29 -3.72 2.09 -0.17
C ALA A 29 -3.91 1.31 1.14
N GLU A 30 -5.15 1.25 1.64
CA GLU A 30 -5.51 0.39 2.78
C GLU A 30 -5.35 -1.09 2.44
N GLY A 31 -5.83 -1.53 1.28
CA GLY A 31 -5.64 -2.90 0.77
C GLY A 31 -4.16 -3.26 0.64
N ALA A 32 -3.34 -2.39 0.04
CA ALA A 32 -1.90 -2.58 -0.07
C ALA A 32 -1.21 -2.69 1.30
N ALA A 33 -1.61 -1.85 2.28
CA ALA A 33 -1.07 -1.89 3.63
C ALA A 33 -1.47 -3.15 4.40
N GLU A 34 -2.70 -3.64 4.20
CA GLU A 34 -3.16 -4.91 4.77
C GLU A 34 -2.44 -6.09 4.12
N ALA A 35 -2.27 -6.10 2.80
CA ALA A 35 -1.50 -7.11 2.10
C ALA A 35 -0.02 -7.14 2.54
N ALA A 36 0.60 -5.98 2.74
CA ALA A 36 1.95 -5.89 3.30
C ALA A 36 2.04 -6.44 4.74
N ALA A 37 1.03 -6.17 5.57
CA ALA A 37 0.97 -6.71 6.93
C ALA A 37 0.82 -8.24 6.92
N ASP A 38 -0.05 -8.78 6.07
CA ASP A 38 -0.24 -10.22 5.89
C ASP A 38 1.04 -10.89 5.37
N ALA A 39 1.72 -10.29 4.38
CA ALA A 39 2.99 -10.77 3.86
C ALA A 39 4.07 -10.82 4.95
N GLN A 40 4.14 -9.80 5.81
CA GLN A 40 5.05 -9.80 6.96
C GLN A 40 4.72 -10.92 7.95
N VAL A 41 3.44 -11.17 8.22
CA VAL A 41 3.01 -12.28 9.07
C VAL A 41 3.43 -13.63 8.46
N ALA A 42 3.21 -13.83 7.16
CA ALA A 42 3.64 -15.04 6.45
C ALA A 42 5.16 -15.24 6.51
N SER A 43 5.93 -14.15 6.31
CA SER A 43 7.38 -14.14 6.49
C SER A 43 7.80 -14.52 7.91
N ASP A 44 7.18 -13.92 8.93
CA ASP A 44 7.50 -14.19 10.35
C ASP A 44 7.20 -15.64 10.76
N GLN A 45 6.21 -16.27 10.12
CA GLN A 45 5.84 -17.67 10.33
C GLN A 45 6.73 -18.64 9.55
N THR A 46 7.50 -18.15 8.56
CA THR A 46 8.39 -18.96 7.72
C THR A 46 9.66 -19.35 8.48
N THR A 47 9.67 -20.57 9.01
CA THR A 47 10.80 -21.10 9.80
C THR A 47 11.80 -21.93 8.98
N ASP A 48 11.48 -22.28 7.73
CA ASP A 48 12.40 -23.01 6.86
C ASP A 48 13.48 -22.07 6.29
N PRO A 49 14.75 -22.24 6.69
CA PRO A 49 15.83 -21.36 6.25
C PRO A 49 16.09 -21.40 4.74
N ALA A 50 15.56 -22.39 4.00
CA ALA A 50 15.67 -22.44 2.55
C ALA A 50 14.78 -21.41 1.83
N VAL A 51 13.72 -20.93 2.50
CA VAL A 51 12.72 -20.02 1.91
C VAL A 51 12.44 -18.77 2.74
N THR A 52 12.99 -18.65 3.95
CA THR A 52 12.86 -17.44 4.79
C THR A 52 13.27 -16.16 4.05
N GLU A 53 14.35 -16.18 3.27
CA GLU A 53 14.79 -15.00 2.49
C GLU A 53 13.78 -14.62 1.39
N THR A 54 13.17 -15.63 0.75
CA THR A 54 12.11 -15.41 -0.24
C THR A 54 10.88 -14.79 0.40
N ALA A 55 10.44 -15.30 1.56
CA ALA A 55 9.30 -14.77 2.29
C ALA A 55 9.56 -13.34 2.76
N GLN A 56 10.77 -13.04 3.26
CA GLN A 56 11.17 -11.68 3.64
C GLN A 56 11.19 -10.74 2.44
N THR A 57 11.75 -11.17 1.31
CA THR A 57 11.77 -10.34 0.07
C THR A 57 10.35 -10.02 -0.39
N ALA A 58 9.46 -10.99 -0.34
CA ALA A 58 8.05 -10.81 -0.71
C ALA A 58 7.33 -9.84 0.27
N ALA A 59 7.59 -9.94 1.57
CA ALA A 59 7.07 -8.98 2.55
C ALA A 59 7.61 -7.54 2.32
N ASP A 60 8.91 -7.42 2.02
CA ASP A 60 9.55 -6.13 1.70
C ASP A 60 8.98 -5.53 0.41
N ASP A 61 8.72 -6.34 -0.62
CA ASP A 61 8.10 -5.90 -1.87
C ASP A 61 6.66 -5.41 -1.66
N ALA A 62 5.87 -6.11 -0.83
CA ALA A 62 4.52 -5.68 -0.47
C ALA A 62 4.55 -4.36 0.32
N ALA A 63 5.49 -4.20 1.26
CA ALA A 63 5.67 -2.96 2.00
C ALA A 63 6.08 -1.80 1.09
N ALA A 64 6.99 -2.02 0.14
CA ALA A 64 7.40 -1.02 -0.83
C ALA A 64 6.24 -0.60 -1.75
N ALA A 65 5.35 -1.53 -2.11
CA ALA A 65 4.14 -1.21 -2.85
C ALA A 65 3.18 -0.33 -2.04
N ALA A 66 2.93 -0.66 -0.76
CA ALA A 66 2.11 0.15 0.13
C ALA A 66 2.69 1.58 0.32
N ASP A 67 4.01 1.71 0.46
CA ASP A 67 4.68 3.00 0.54
C ASP A 67 4.50 3.81 -0.76
N ALA A 68 4.61 3.17 -1.93
CA ALA A 68 4.38 3.84 -3.21
C ALA A 68 2.94 4.36 -3.37
N ALA A 69 1.93 3.62 -2.87
CA ALA A 69 0.55 4.10 -2.84
C ALA A 69 0.40 5.36 -1.96
N ALA A 70 1.04 5.34 -0.78
CA ALA A 70 1.02 6.48 0.14
C ALA A 70 1.73 7.72 -0.43
N GLU A 71 2.86 7.54 -1.14
CA GLU A 71 3.57 8.61 -1.83
C GLU A 71 2.71 9.22 -2.95
N ALA A 72 2.06 8.38 -3.77
CA ALA A 72 1.19 8.86 -4.84
C ALA A 72 0.00 9.69 -4.29
N ALA A 73 -0.60 9.25 -3.19
CA ALA A 73 -1.67 9.99 -2.51
C ALA A 73 -1.17 11.34 -1.96
N ALA A 74 0.04 11.39 -1.39
CA ALA A 74 0.65 12.62 -0.90
C ALA A 74 0.94 13.62 -2.04
N ASP A 75 1.46 13.12 -3.17
CA ASP A 75 1.73 13.93 -4.36
C ASP A 75 0.45 14.51 -4.95
N ALA A 76 -0.63 13.72 -5.01
CA ALA A 76 -1.93 14.20 -5.47
C ALA A 76 -2.51 15.29 -4.55
N ALA A 77 -2.41 15.09 -3.24
CA ALA A 77 -2.84 16.09 -2.26
C ALA A 77 -2.03 17.39 -2.39
N ALA A 78 -0.71 17.31 -2.66
CA ALA A 78 0.14 18.46 -2.88
C ALA A 78 -0.18 19.20 -4.19
N ALA A 79 -0.54 18.46 -5.25
CA ALA A 79 -0.93 19.03 -6.53
C ALA A 79 -2.31 19.73 -6.46
N GLY A 80 -3.26 19.17 -5.71
CA GLY A 80 -4.60 19.75 -5.52
C GLY A 80 -5.43 19.82 -6.81
N THR A 81 -5.20 18.91 -7.76
CA THR A 81 -5.92 18.84 -9.04
C THR A 81 -6.61 17.48 -9.22
N ASP A 82 -7.73 17.46 -9.92
CA ASP A 82 -8.48 16.22 -10.19
C ASP A 82 -7.65 15.19 -10.97
N ALA A 83 -6.85 15.63 -11.95
CA ALA A 83 -5.97 14.76 -12.71
C ALA A 83 -4.88 14.09 -11.86
N ALA A 84 -4.39 14.78 -10.82
CA ALA A 84 -3.45 14.20 -9.89
C ALA A 84 -4.14 13.17 -8.97
N ALA A 85 -5.38 13.43 -8.57
CA ALA A 85 -6.18 12.47 -7.81
C ALA A 85 -6.49 11.19 -8.61
N GLU A 86 -6.82 11.31 -9.90
CA GLU A 86 -6.95 10.16 -10.82
C GLU A 86 -5.66 9.36 -10.92
N HIS A 87 -4.52 10.05 -11.11
CA HIS A 87 -3.23 9.37 -11.18
C HIS A 87 -2.86 8.64 -9.89
N ALA A 88 -3.17 9.23 -8.72
CA ALA A 88 -2.95 8.58 -7.44
C ALA A 88 -3.87 7.36 -7.23
N ALA A 89 -5.11 7.41 -7.71
CA ALA A 89 -6.02 6.27 -7.66
C ALA A 89 -5.48 5.10 -8.51
N ASP A 90 -5.06 5.37 -9.75
CA ASP A 90 -4.43 4.35 -10.61
C ASP A 90 -3.14 3.79 -10.01
N ALA A 91 -2.32 4.65 -9.40
CA ALA A 91 -1.08 4.24 -8.74
C ALA A 91 -1.35 3.38 -7.50
N ALA A 92 -2.36 3.73 -6.70
CA ALA A 92 -2.76 2.98 -5.53
C ALA A 92 -3.34 1.60 -5.91
N ASP A 93 -4.17 1.51 -6.95
CA ASP A 93 -4.74 0.24 -7.45
C ASP A 93 -3.63 -0.71 -7.96
N HIS A 94 -2.66 -0.17 -8.69
CA HIS A 94 -1.50 -0.93 -9.13
C HIS A 94 -0.57 -1.34 -7.98
N ALA A 95 -0.44 -0.50 -6.95
CA ALA A 95 0.30 -0.83 -5.74
C ALA A 95 -0.39 -1.92 -4.91
N GLU A 96 -1.72 -1.85 -4.77
CA GLU A 96 -2.54 -2.89 -4.15
C GLU A 96 -2.33 -4.23 -4.84
N THR A 97 -2.49 -4.28 -6.17
CA THR A 97 -2.25 -5.49 -6.96
C THR A 97 -0.86 -6.07 -6.71
N LYS A 98 0.17 -5.22 -6.67
CA LYS A 98 1.55 -5.66 -6.38
C LYS A 98 1.73 -6.17 -4.96
N ALA A 99 1.10 -5.53 -4.00
CA ALA A 99 1.16 -5.95 -2.61
C ALA A 99 0.42 -7.28 -2.42
N GLU A 100 -0.70 -7.50 -3.10
CA GLU A 100 -1.41 -8.78 -3.15
C GLU A 100 -0.56 -9.87 -3.81
N ASP A 101 0.02 -9.61 -4.98
CA ASP A 101 0.92 -10.57 -5.66
C ASP A 101 2.11 -10.95 -4.77
N ALA A 102 2.68 -9.97 -4.06
CA ALA A 102 3.80 -10.18 -3.15
C ALA A 102 3.38 -10.92 -1.87
N LYS A 103 2.20 -10.59 -1.31
CA LYS A 103 1.59 -11.34 -0.22
C LYS A 103 1.40 -12.81 -0.61
N ASP A 104 0.78 -13.08 -1.75
CA ASP A 104 0.54 -14.43 -2.24
C ASP A 104 1.87 -15.20 -2.39
N ALA A 105 2.92 -14.54 -2.90
CA ALA A 105 4.26 -15.13 -2.98
C ALA A 105 4.88 -15.44 -1.60
N ALA A 106 4.62 -14.62 -0.58
CA ALA A 106 5.04 -14.90 0.80
C ALA A 106 4.23 -16.06 1.41
N GLU A 107 2.93 -16.11 1.17
CA GLU A 107 2.04 -17.18 1.66
C GLU A 107 2.35 -18.53 0.99
N ASP A 108 2.72 -18.54 -0.29
CA ASP A 108 3.07 -19.75 -1.05
C ASP A 108 4.29 -20.50 -0.48
N VAL A 109 5.20 -19.77 0.16
CA VAL A 109 6.40 -20.33 0.78
C VAL A 109 6.27 -20.48 2.31
N ALA A 110 5.20 -19.96 2.89
CA ALA A 110 4.89 -20.12 4.30
C ALA A 110 4.41 -21.56 4.59
N PRO A 111 4.70 -22.10 5.80
CA PRO A 111 4.43 -23.50 6.16
C PRO A 111 2.96 -23.83 6.47
#